data_AF-A0A4Y6V765-F1
#
_entry.id   AF-A0A4Y6V765-F1
#
_cell.length_a   1.000
_cell.length_b   1.000
_cell.length_c   1.000
_cell.angle_alpha   90.00
_cell.angle_beta   90.00
_cell.angle_gamma   90.00
#
_symmetry.space_group_name_H-M   'P 1'
#
loop_
_entity.id
_entity.type
_entity.pdbx_description
1 polymer ?
#
loop_
_entity_poly.entity_id
_entity_poly.type
_entity_poly.pdbx_seq_one_letter_code
_entity_poly.pdbx_strand_id
1 'polypeptide(L)'
;MNATDKSLSLYLMDWHGNLLSHDPFRDDFTVSPFTPGILPDLTLQVPSPFSLPSTINFVKHTSMPKAFPPCILEDAEQGYVSLFSTQTKQYLTCLPAPEQNKQAVIRANSVQNWERLIPLSQAAFRGLSLLMLPNVCAITSQDGTPIPALTIQPRSNIALMNGNEFSIIDNINSLSEIGLMNKGQTKNISLINTIINNINVSLV
;
A
#
# COMPACT_ATOMS: atom_id res chain seq x y z
N MET A 1 -32.84 11.36 4.75
CA MET A 1 -32.26 10.12 5.28
C MET A 1 -31.38 9.56 4.18
N ASN A 2 -30.06 9.47 4.27
CA ASN A 2 -29.24 9.18 5.43
C ASN A 2 -27.86 9.86 5.35
N ALA A 3 -27.18 9.89 6.50
CA ALA A 3 -25.82 10.36 6.69
C ALA A 3 -24.92 9.94 5.52
N THR A 4 -24.06 10.85 5.05
CA THR A 4 -22.95 10.53 4.16
C THR A 4 -22.18 9.36 4.75
N ASP A 5 -22.38 8.16 4.21
CA ASP A 5 -21.56 6.99 4.53
C ASP A 5 -20.13 7.39 4.20
N LYS A 6 -19.31 7.56 5.25
CA LYS A 6 -17.92 7.93 5.07
C LYS A 6 -17.23 6.79 4.32
N SER A 7 -16.62 7.07 3.18
CA SER A 7 -15.77 6.14 2.46
C SER A 7 -14.30 6.38 2.81
N LEU A 8 -13.51 5.32 2.92
CA LEU A 8 -12.05 5.37 3.04
C LEU A 8 -11.41 5.09 1.69
N SER A 9 -10.29 5.75 1.41
CA SER A 9 -9.47 5.49 0.23
C SER A 9 -8.33 4.55 0.58
N LEU A 10 -8.22 3.45 -0.17
CA LEU A 10 -7.15 2.47 -0.06
C LEU A 10 -6.33 2.43 -1.35
N TYR A 11 -5.03 2.23 -1.17
CA TYR A 11 -4.04 1.96 -2.21
C TYR A 11 -3.52 0.55 -1.99
N LEU A 12 -3.52 -0.29 -3.03
CA LEU A 12 -3.11 -1.69 -2.88
C LEU A 12 -1.68 -1.85 -3.35
N MET A 13 -0.79 -2.33 -2.47
CA MET A 13 0.59 -2.70 -2.84
C MET A 13 0.67 -4.22 -3.02
N ASP A 14 1.21 -4.68 -4.14
CA ASP A 14 1.40 -6.09 -4.45
C ASP A 14 2.61 -6.69 -3.73
N TRP A 15 2.76 -8.01 -3.86
CA TRP A 15 3.90 -8.76 -3.32
C TRP A 15 5.28 -8.29 -3.81
N HIS A 16 5.32 -7.59 -4.94
CA HIS A 16 6.55 -7.12 -5.58
C HIS A 16 6.89 -5.67 -5.24
N GLY A 17 6.14 -5.03 -4.34
CA GLY A 17 6.34 -3.64 -3.93
C GLY A 17 5.79 -2.61 -4.92
N ASN A 18 4.97 -3.03 -5.89
CA ASN A 18 4.29 -2.15 -6.82
C ASN A 18 2.89 -1.82 -6.31
N LEU A 19 2.37 -0.66 -6.70
CA LEU A 19 1.00 -0.24 -6.42
C LEU A 19 0.09 -0.61 -7.58
N LEU A 20 -1.08 -1.16 -7.27
CA LEU A 20 -2.15 -1.35 -8.25
C LEU A 20 -2.57 0.00 -8.81
N SER A 21 -2.57 0.11 -10.13
CA SER A 21 -2.80 1.34 -10.88
C SER A 21 -3.70 1.07 -12.09
N HIS A 22 -4.01 2.11 -12.85
CA HIS A 22 -4.79 2.07 -14.08
C HIS A 22 -3.90 2.36 -15.29
N ASP A 23 -4.00 1.53 -16.34
CA ASP A 23 -3.41 1.84 -17.64
C ASP A 23 -4.46 2.61 -18.48
N PRO A 24 -4.28 3.93 -18.73
CA PRO A 24 -5.26 4.73 -19.45
C PRO A 24 -5.35 4.37 -20.95
N PHE A 25 -4.31 3.75 -21.54
CA PHE A 25 -4.32 3.38 -22.95
C PHE A 25 -5.05 2.06 -23.19
N ARG A 26 -4.90 1.11 -22.27
CA ARG A 26 -5.52 -0.23 -22.37
C ARG A 26 -6.84 -0.32 -21.62
N ASP A 27 -7.11 0.69 -20.79
CA ASP A 27 -8.26 0.80 -19.91
C ASP A 27 -8.44 -0.43 -19.00
N ASP A 28 -7.33 -0.91 -18.45
CA ASP A 28 -7.22 -2.15 -17.66
C ASP A 28 -6.33 -1.97 -16.42
N PHE A 29 -6.26 -2.97 -15.57
CA PHE A 29 -5.39 -2.96 -14.39
C PHE A 29 -3.92 -3.00 -14.82
N THR A 30 -3.10 -2.26 -14.10
CA THR A 30 -1.64 -2.34 -14.20
C THR A 30 -1.02 -2.17 -12.82
N VAL A 31 0.30 -2.21 -12.73
CA VAL A 31 1.01 -1.85 -11.51
C VAL A 31 2.08 -0.80 -11.81
N SER A 32 2.41 0.01 -10.81
CA SER A 32 3.49 0.99 -10.89
C SER A 32 4.38 0.87 -9.66
N PRO A 33 5.71 1.01 -9.77
CA PRO A 33 6.59 0.98 -8.61
C PRO A 33 6.17 2.01 -7.55
N PHE A 34 6.23 1.63 -6.27
CA PHE A 34 6.03 2.60 -5.20
C PHE A 34 7.08 3.71 -5.30
N THR A 35 6.63 4.93 -5.49
CA THR A 35 7.48 6.12 -5.52
C THR A 35 7.00 7.11 -4.46
N PRO A 36 7.86 7.52 -3.51
CA PRO A 36 7.46 8.41 -2.42
C PRO A 36 6.75 9.67 -2.92
N GLY A 37 5.56 9.94 -2.40
CA GLY A 37 4.77 11.13 -2.74
C GLY A 37 4.01 11.06 -4.08
N ILE A 38 4.13 9.98 -4.85
CA ILE A 38 3.39 9.79 -6.11
C ILE A 38 2.29 8.75 -5.90
N LEU A 39 1.04 9.19 -5.97
CA LEU A 39 -0.12 8.29 -5.89
C LEU A 39 -0.33 7.54 -7.22
N PRO A 40 -0.84 6.30 -7.19
CA PRO A 40 -1.19 5.56 -8.40
C PRO A 40 -2.46 6.13 -9.04
N ASP A 41 -2.65 5.85 -10.34
CA ASP A 41 -3.81 6.32 -11.13
C ASP A 41 -5.12 5.59 -10.82
N LEU A 42 -5.10 4.70 -9.82
CA LEU A 42 -6.24 3.95 -9.33
C LEU A 42 -6.32 4.03 -7.81
N THR A 43 -7.51 4.27 -7.28
CA THR A 43 -7.79 4.20 -5.84
C THR A 43 -9.05 3.38 -5.60
N LEU A 44 -9.08 2.66 -4.48
CA LEU A 44 -10.26 1.90 -4.06
C LEU A 44 -10.97 2.68 -2.95
N GLN A 45 -12.27 2.90 -3.12
CA GLN A 45 -13.13 3.40 -2.06
C GLN A 45 -13.85 2.22 -1.38
N VAL A 46 -13.70 2.14 -0.06
CA VAL A 46 -14.36 1.16 0.81
C VAL A 46 -15.24 1.85 1.86
N PRO A 47 -16.24 1.17 2.45
CA PRO A 47 -16.97 1.68 3.61
C PRO A 47 -16.06 2.01 4.81
N SER A 48 -16.46 2.99 5.62
CA SER A 48 -15.89 3.30 6.92
C SER A 48 -16.88 2.94 8.03
N PRO A 49 -16.50 2.14 9.05
CA PRO A 49 -15.19 1.53 9.25
C PRO A 49 -14.90 0.43 8.22
N PHE A 50 -13.62 0.24 7.89
CA PHE A 50 -13.19 -0.80 6.97
C PHE A 50 -13.29 -2.18 7.65
N SER A 51 -13.98 -3.11 6.99
CA SER A 51 -14.09 -4.52 7.39
C SER A 51 -14.11 -5.42 6.16
N LEU A 52 -13.74 -6.68 6.36
CA LEU A 52 -13.71 -7.71 5.33
C LEU A 52 -14.82 -8.75 5.54
N PRO A 53 -15.43 -9.28 4.46
CA PRO A 53 -15.26 -8.84 3.08
C PRO A 53 -15.83 -7.43 2.86
N SER A 54 -15.24 -6.68 1.93
CA SER A 54 -15.62 -5.28 1.65
C SER A 54 -16.02 -5.08 0.21
N THR A 55 -17.12 -4.37 -0.01
CA THR A 55 -17.45 -3.84 -1.34
C THR A 55 -16.50 -2.70 -1.69
N ILE A 56 -16.15 -2.59 -2.97
CA ILE A 56 -15.23 -1.55 -3.44
C ILE A 56 -15.79 -0.80 -4.64
N ASN A 57 -15.46 0.48 -4.69
CA ASN A 57 -15.60 1.28 -5.90
C ASN A 57 -14.21 1.68 -6.39
N PHE A 58 -13.93 1.40 -7.65
CA PHE A 58 -12.69 1.84 -8.30
C PHE A 58 -12.83 3.30 -8.75
N VAL A 59 -11.85 4.13 -8.40
CA VAL A 59 -11.73 5.52 -8.81
C VAL A 59 -10.49 5.66 -9.69
N LYS A 60 -10.70 5.99 -10.97
CA LYS A 60 -9.65 6.27 -11.96
C LYS A 60 -9.32 7.76 -11.94
N HIS A 61 -8.04 8.12 -12.02
CA HIS A 61 -7.61 9.52 -11.94
C HIS A 61 -7.26 10.15 -13.31
N THR A 62 -6.93 9.35 -14.33
CA THR A 62 -6.34 9.86 -15.59
C THR A 62 -7.12 9.56 -16.88
N SER A 63 -8.20 8.76 -16.85
CA SER A 63 -9.13 8.62 -17.99
C SER A 63 -10.47 7.96 -17.61
N MET A 64 -11.51 8.08 -18.46
CA MET A 64 -12.70 7.20 -18.41
C MET A 64 -13.28 6.97 -19.81
N PRO A 65 -13.55 5.69 -20.17
CA PRO A 65 -14.95 5.36 -20.48
C PRO A 65 -15.47 4.05 -19.86
N LYS A 66 -14.65 3.04 -19.54
CA LYS A 66 -15.16 1.73 -19.06
C LYS A 66 -15.09 1.59 -17.54
N ALA A 67 -16.13 1.03 -16.93
CA ALA A 67 -16.03 0.60 -15.53
C ALA A 67 -15.10 -0.63 -15.40
N PHE A 68 -14.33 -0.69 -14.32
CA PHE A 68 -13.66 -1.93 -13.92
C PHE A 68 -14.69 -3.02 -13.56
N PRO A 69 -14.36 -4.32 -13.69
CA PRO A 69 -15.26 -5.38 -13.31
C PRO A 69 -15.62 -5.29 -11.81
N PRO A 70 -16.82 -5.74 -11.41
CA PRO A 70 -17.24 -5.67 -10.03
C PRO A 70 -16.41 -6.63 -9.16
N CYS A 71 -15.72 -6.05 -8.19
CA CYS A 71 -14.84 -6.76 -7.28
C CYS A 71 -15.24 -6.53 -5.82
N ILE A 72 -14.75 -7.40 -4.95
CA ILE A 72 -14.77 -7.25 -3.50
C ILE A 72 -13.36 -7.48 -2.95
N LEU A 73 -13.07 -6.92 -1.78
CA LEU A 73 -11.89 -7.28 -1.00
C LEU A 73 -12.25 -8.42 -0.07
N GLU A 74 -11.43 -9.47 -0.08
CA GLU A 74 -11.53 -10.60 0.84
C GLU A 74 -10.27 -10.70 1.70
N ASP A 75 -10.40 -11.31 2.88
CA ASP A 75 -9.28 -11.59 3.76
C ASP A 75 -8.32 -12.60 3.10
N ALA A 76 -7.04 -12.24 3.05
CA ALA A 76 -5.97 -13.07 2.54
C ALA A 76 -4.97 -13.49 3.63
N GLU A 77 -5.40 -13.40 4.90
CA GLU A 77 -4.67 -13.68 6.13
C GLU A 77 -3.55 -12.66 6.42
N GLN A 78 -3.15 -12.58 7.70
CA GLN A 78 -2.01 -11.75 8.14
C GLN A 78 -2.14 -10.27 7.75
N GLY A 79 -3.37 -9.76 7.65
CA GLY A 79 -3.67 -8.38 7.27
C GLY A 79 -3.63 -8.10 5.76
N TYR A 80 -3.23 -9.08 4.94
CA TYR A 80 -3.35 -8.98 3.50
C TYR A 80 -4.80 -9.05 3.05
N VAL A 81 -5.06 -8.46 1.90
CA VAL A 81 -6.34 -8.59 1.19
C VAL A 81 -6.12 -9.21 -0.18
N SER A 82 -7.15 -9.84 -0.71
CA SER A 82 -7.22 -10.25 -2.11
C SER A 82 -8.37 -9.53 -2.81
N LEU A 83 -8.23 -9.32 -4.12
CA LEU A 83 -9.24 -8.66 -4.94
C LEU A 83 -9.99 -9.71 -5.77
N PHE A 84 -11.20 -10.06 -5.33
CA PHE A 84 -12.02 -11.10 -5.95
C PHE A 84 -13.03 -10.51 -6.92
N SER A 85 -13.01 -10.98 -8.17
CA SER A 85 -13.99 -10.63 -9.19
C SER A 85 -15.26 -11.45 -9.00
N THR A 86 -16.35 -10.76 -8.66
CA THR A 86 -17.65 -11.42 -8.48
C THR A 86 -18.24 -11.92 -9.79
N GLN A 87 -17.80 -11.35 -10.92
CA GLN A 87 -18.21 -11.71 -12.28
C GLN A 87 -17.53 -13.00 -12.77
N THR A 88 -16.21 -13.10 -12.64
CA THR A 88 -15.43 -14.24 -13.16
C THR A 88 -15.13 -15.32 -12.12
N LYS A 89 -15.42 -15.05 -10.84
CA LYS A 89 -15.09 -15.94 -9.71
C LYS A 89 -13.60 -16.24 -9.59
N GLN A 90 -12.78 -15.22 -9.83
CA GLN A 90 -11.32 -15.32 -9.85
C GLN A 90 -10.69 -14.12 -9.12
N TYR A 91 -9.46 -14.31 -8.66
CA TYR A 91 -8.67 -13.28 -7.98
C TYR A 91 -7.77 -12.54 -8.97
N LEU A 92 -7.48 -11.27 -8.63
CA LEU A 92 -6.44 -10.49 -9.28
C LEU A 92 -5.05 -11.04 -8.94
N THR A 93 -4.30 -11.42 -9.97
CA THR A 93 -2.87 -11.75 -9.88
C THR A 93 -2.05 -10.54 -10.31
N CYS A 94 -1.11 -10.11 -9.48
CA CYS A 94 -0.08 -9.14 -9.86
C CYS A 94 1.21 -9.87 -10.26
N LEU A 95 1.65 -9.65 -11.49
CA LEU A 95 2.82 -10.28 -12.10
C LEU A 95 4.02 -9.33 -12.01
N PRO A 96 5.24 -9.87 -11.87
CA PRO A 96 6.43 -9.04 -11.76
C PRO A 96 6.62 -8.16 -13.00
N ALA A 97 6.70 -6.84 -12.78
CA ALA A 97 7.08 -5.86 -13.78
C ALA A 97 8.62 -5.84 -13.98
N PRO A 98 9.15 -5.42 -15.14
CA PRO A 98 8.47 -4.96 -16.36
C PRO A 98 8.23 -6.07 -17.41
N GLU A 99 8.52 -7.33 -17.07
CA GLU A 99 8.72 -8.40 -18.06
C GLU A 99 7.43 -8.86 -18.77
N GLN A 100 6.26 -8.39 -18.34
CA GLN A 100 4.98 -8.83 -18.88
C GLN A 100 4.10 -7.68 -19.37
N ASN A 101 3.47 -7.89 -20.52
CA ASN A 101 2.54 -6.95 -21.12
C ASN A 101 1.24 -6.78 -20.33
N LYS A 102 0.92 -7.63 -19.35
CA LYS A 102 -0.28 -7.50 -18.49
C LYS A 102 0.12 -7.80 -17.05
N GLN A 103 0.43 -6.75 -16.29
CA GLN A 103 1.06 -6.91 -14.97
C GLN A 103 0.04 -7.10 -13.84
N ALA A 104 -1.24 -6.79 -14.06
CA ALA A 104 -2.31 -7.09 -13.13
C ALA A 104 -3.49 -7.70 -13.89
N VAL A 105 -3.86 -8.95 -13.59
CA VAL A 105 -4.86 -9.71 -14.35
C VAL A 105 -5.71 -10.57 -13.43
N ILE A 106 -7.03 -10.51 -13.59
CA ILE A 106 -7.96 -11.42 -12.91
C ILE A 106 -7.89 -12.80 -13.58
N ARG A 107 -7.31 -13.78 -12.90
CA ARG A 107 -7.09 -15.13 -13.47
C ARG A 107 -6.92 -16.26 -12.47
N ALA A 108 -6.60 -15.95 -11.21
CA ALA A 108 -6.29 -16.98 -10.23
C ALA A 108 -7.57 -17.58 -9.64
N ASN A 109 -7.56 -18.90 -9.39
CA ASN A 109 -8.67 -19.61 -8.75
C ASN A 109 -8.51 -19.73 -7.23
N SER A 110 -7.34 -19.37 -6.70
CA SER A 110 -7.01 -19.38 -5.29
C SER A 110 -6.02 -18.26 -4.97
N VAL A 111 -5.97 -17.84 -3.71
CA VAL A 111 -5.04 -16.82 -3.25
C VAL A 111 -3.70 -17.46 -2.95
N GLN A 112 -2.64 -16.98 -3.60
CA GLN A 112 -1.25 -17.23 -3.27
C GLN A 112 -0.53 -15.88 -3.10
N ASN A 113 0.80 -15.88 -3.01
CA ASN A 113 1.58 -14.66 -2.78
C ASN A 113 1.26 -13.55 -3.79
N TRP A 114 1.06 -13.86 -5.07
CA TRP A 114 0.83 -12.85 -6.12
C TRP A 114 -0.59 -12.27 -6.13
N GLU A 115 -1.51 -12.87 -5.38
CA GLU A 115 -2.88 -12.40 -5.17
C GLU A 115 -3.04 -11.68 -3.83
N ARG A 116 -1.98 -11.66 -3.00
CA ARG A 116 -1.94 -10.95 -1.72
C ARG A 116 -1.51 -9.50 -1.92
N LEU A 117 -2.33 -8.59 -1.42
CA LEU A 117 -2.16 -7.14 -1.54
C LEU A 117 -2.17 -6.52 -0.14
N ILE A 118 -1.29 -5.55 0.10
CA ILE A 118 -1.27 -4.73 1.32
C ILE A 118 -2.25 -3.57 1.13
N PRO A 119 -3.30 -3.43 1.96
CA PRO A 119 -4.25 -2.33 1.88
C PRO A 119 -3.69 -1.09 2.61
N LEU A 120 -3.04 -0.18 1.88
CA LEU A 120 -2.51 1.06 2.45
C LEU A 120 -3.61 2.12 2.52
N SER A 121 -3.90 2.62 3.74
CA SER A 121 -4.62 3.88 3.89
C SER A 121 -3.78 5.05 3.38
N GLN A 122 -4.41 6.20 3.11
CA GLN A 122 -3.66 7.41 2.76
C GLN A 122 -2.62 7.80 3.83
N ALA A 123 -2.92 7.58 5.11
CA ALA A 123 -1.98 7.81 6.20
C ALA A 123 -0.80 6.82 6.11
N ALA A 124 -1.05 5.51 5.96
CA ALA A 124 0.02 4.52 5.82
C ALA A 124 0.91 4.79 4.60
N PHE A 125 0.31 5.12 3.45
CA PHE A 125 1.01 5.50 2.24
C PHE A 125 1.95 6.69 2.47
N ARG A 126 1.43 7.75 3.11
CA ARG A 126 2.19 8.95 3.45
C ARG A 126 3.33 8.62 4.42
N GLY A 127 3.06 7.82 5.44
CA GLY A 127 4.09 7.41 6.41
C GLY A 127 5.23 6.65 5.76
N LEU A 128 4.92 5.68 4.90
CA LEU A 128 5.92 4.96 4.12
C LEU A 128 6.73 5.91 3.23
N SER A 129 6.06 6.83 2.53
CA SER A 129 6.72 7.85 1.71
C SER A 129 7.68 8.72 2.53
N LEU A 130 7.27 9.15 3.73
CA LEU A 130 8.09 9.99 4.60
C LEU A 130 9.38 9.29 5.02
N LEU A 131 9.31 8.01 5.42
CA LEU A 131 10.49 7.25 5.83
C LEU A 131 11.52 7.05 4.69
N MET A 132 11.11 7.21 3.43
CA MET A 132 11.99 7.12 2.26
C MET A 132 12.58 8.47 1.84
N LEU A 133 12.19 9.58 2.47
CA LEU A 133 12.56 10.94 2.09
C LEU A 133 13.43 11.60 3.18
N PRO A 134 14.76 11.42 3.16
CA PRO A 134 15.65 11.92 4.22
C PRO A 134 15.66 13.44 4.37
N ASN A 135 15.30 14.18 3.31
CA ASN A 135 15.22 15.64 3.33
C ASN A 135 13.92 16.17 3.98
N VAL A 136 12.96 15.29 4.22
CA VAL A 136 11.64 15.63 4.80
C VAL A 136 11.51 15.01 6.19
N CYS A 137 12.01 13.79 6.36
CA CYS A 137 11.87 13.02 7.58
C CYS A 137 13.23 12.51 8.04
N ALA A 138 13.67 12.95 9.23
CA ALA A 138 14.84 12.41 9.88
C ALA A 138 14.44 11.19 10.72
N ILE A 139 15.24 10.12 10.62
CA ILE A 139 15.08 8.90 11.40
C ILE A 139 16.32 8.77 12.28
N THR A 140 16.13 8.59 13.59
CA THR A 140 17.22 8.33 14.53
C THR A 140 16.88 7.15 15.43
N SER A 141 17.88 6.42 15.90
CA SER A 141 17.71 5.46 16.97
C SER A 141 17.47 6.17 18.31
N GLN A 142 17.15 5.39 19.35
CA GLN A 142 16.89 5.93 20.69
C GLN A 142 18.07 6.67 21.32
N ASP A 143 19.30 6.28 20.97
CA ASP A 143 20.55 6.95 21.39
C ASP A 143 20.86 8.22 20.58
N GLY A 144 20.01 8.56 19.60
CA GLY A 144 20.18 9.73 18.74
C GLY A 144 21.03 9.48 17.49
N THR A 145 21.51 8.25 17.25
CA THR A 145 22.28 7.94 16.05
C THR A 145 21.40 8.04 14.79
N PRO A 146 21.82 8.76 13.73
CA PRO A 146 21.07 8.83 12.48
C PRO A 146 20.93 7.45 11.81
N ILE A 147 19.71 7.14 11.38
CA ILE A 147 19.37 5.94 10.63
C ILE A 147 19.14 6.34 9.17
N PRO A 148 19.73 5.61 8.19
CA PRO A 148 19.46 5.86 6.78
C PRO A 148 17.97 5.75 6.44
N ALA A 149 17.54 6.50 5.42
CA ALA A 149 16.17 6.42 4.91
C ALA A 149 15.82 4.98 4.52
N LEU A 150 14.55 4.64 4.70
CA LEU A 150 14.00 3.35 4.32
C LEU A 150 14.07 3.18 2.79
N THR A 151 14.36 1.96 2.34
CA THR A 151 14.32 1.61 0.91
C THR A 151 13.49 0.34 0.72
N ILE A 152 12.67 0.25 -0.31
CA ILE A 152 11.94 -0.99 -0.62
C ILE A 152 12.89 -1.95 -1.34
N GLN A 153 12.94 -3.22 -0.91
CA GLN A 153 13.74 -4.23 -1.61
C GLN A 153 13.22 -4.41 -3.04
N PRO A 154 14.10 -4.53 -4.05
CA PRO A 154 13.66 -4.75 -5.41
C PRO A 154 12.76 -5.98 -5.52
N ARG A 155 11.60 -5.82 -6.20
CA ARG A 155 10.63 -6.90 -6.46
C ARG A 155 10.08 -7.57 -5.21
N SER A 156 9.95 -6.81 -4.12
CA SER A 156 9.43 -7.29 -2.84
C SER A 156 8.63 -6.20 -2.14
N ASN A 157 7.66 -6.59 -1.33
CA ASN A 157 6.92 -5.72 -0.40
C ASN A 157 7.61 -5.60 0.97
N ILE A 158 8.86 -6.06 1.08
CA ILE A 158 9.72 -5.88 2.24
C ILE A 158 10.58 -4.64 2.03
N ALA A 159 10.67 -3.80 3.05
CA ALA A 159 11.59 -2.68 3.07
C ALA A 159 12.86 -3.00 3.86
N LEU A 160 13.87 -2.16 3.70
CA LEU A 160 15.12 -2.19 4.44
C LEU A 160 15.25 -0.90 5.24
N MET A 161 15.53 -1.04 6.52
CA MET A 161 15.87 0.07 7.41
C MET A 161 17.16 -0.29 8.15
N ASN A 162 18.21 0.51 7.94
CA ASN A 162 19.55 0.25 8.48
C ASN A 162 20.06 -1.18 8.18
N GLY A 163 19.78 -1.69 6.98
CA GLY A 163 20.17 -3.06 6.57
C GLY A 163 19.29 -4.20 7.10
N ASN A 164 18.26 -3.90 7.91
CA ASN A 164 17.34 -4.92 8.43
C ASN A 164 16.04 -4.95 7.64
N GLU A 165 15.48 -6.14 7.47
CA GLU A 165 14.16 -6.32 6.86
C GLU A 165 13.06 -5.67 7.71
N PHE A 166 12.17 -4.99 7.01
CA PHE A 166 11.02 -4.27 7.54
C PHE A 166 9.80 -4.75 6.77
N SER A 167 8.94 -5.52 7.44
CA SER A 167 7.65 -5.93 6.88
C SER A 167 6.70 -4.74 6.86
N ILE A 168 6.28 -4.30 5.67
CA ILE A 168 5.39 -3.15 5.50
C ILE A 168 4.02 -3.44 6.13
N ILE A 169 3.50 -4.65 5.94
CA ILE A 169 2.19 -5.05 6.46
C ILE A 169 2.16 -5.09 8.00
N ASP A 170 3.21 -5.64 8.63
CA ASP A 170 3.28 -5.75 10.09
C ASP A 170 3.33 -4.37 10.76
N ASN A 171 3.87 -3.38 10.05
CA ASN A 171 4.09 -2.03 10.56
C ASN A 171 3.06 -1.01 10.05
N ILE A 172 1.93 -1.45 9.46
CA ILE A 172 0.97 -0.55 8.80
C ILE A 172 0.34 0.50 9.74
N ASN A 173 0.18 0.16 11.01
CA ASN A 173 -0.31 1.08 12.04
C ASN A 173 0.74 2.14 12.36
N SER A 174 2.00 1.73 12.59
CA SER A 174 3.13 2.63 12.80
C SER A 174 3.34 3.57 11.61
N LEU A 175 3.21 3.05 10.38
CA LEU A 175 3.22 3.86 9.16
C LEU A 175 2.06 4.87 9.14
N SER A 176 0.86 4.47 9.53
CA SER A 176 -0.28 5.40 9.62
C SER A 176 -0.03 6.50 10.65
N GLU A 177 0.54 6.18 11.81
CA GLU A 177 0.88 7.17 12.85
C GLU A 177 1.92 8.19 12.39
N ILE A 178 2.92 7.75 11.62
CA ILE A 178 3.92 8.61 10.99
C ILE A 178 3.25 9.49 9.93
N GLY A 179 2.41 8.90 9.09
CA GLY A 179 1.70 9.62 8.04
C GLY A 179 0.70 10.65 8.55
N LEU A 180 0.32 10.62 9.82
CA LEU A 180 -0.50 11.63 10.49
C LEU A 180 0.32 12.73 11.18
N MET A 181 1.65 12.65 11.14
CA MET A 181 2.50 13.69 11.74
C MET A 181 2.39 15.02 10.99
N ASN A 182 2.50 16.09 11.77
CA ASN A 182 2.62 17.46 11.28
C ASN A 182 4.09 17.90 11.26
N LYS A 183 4.39 18.89 10.43
CA LYS A 183 5.73 19.48 10.36
C LYS A 183 6.21 19.94 11.74
N GLY A 184 7.47 19.67 12.07
CA GLY A 184 8.09 19.96 13.35
C GLY A 184 7.78 18.95 14.45
N GLN A 185 6.93 17.95 14.21
CA GLN A 185 6.66 16.90 15.20
C GLN A 185 7.78 15.86 15.22
N THR A 186 8.09 15.40 16.44
CA THR A 186 8.91 14.20 16.67
C THR A 186 8.07 13.18 17.41
N LYS A 187 8.13 11.92 16.99
CA LYS A 187 7.47 10.80 17.66
C LYS A 187 8.44 9.64 17.86
N ASN A 188 8.29 8.95 18.98
CA ASN A 188 8.88 7.63 19.15
C ASN A 188 7.91 6.60 18.54
N ILE A 189 8.40 5.80 17.61
CA ILE A 189 7.61 4.81 16.89
C ILE A 189 8.19 3.43 17.18
N SER A 190 7.35 2.54 17.68
CA SER A 190 7.68 1.13 17.84
C SER A 190 7.47 0.38 16.54
N LEU A 191 8.49 -0.39 16.16
CA LEU A 191 8.50 -1.22 14.97
C LEU A 191 8.48 -2.70 15.36
N ILE A 192 7.78 -3.50 14.56
CA ILE A 192 7.64 -4.94 14.75
C ILE A 192 8.64 -5.66 13.84
N ASN A 193 9.22 -6.75 14.35
CA ASN A 193 10.10 -7.67 13.62
C ASN A 193 11.37 -7.02 13.04
N THR A 194 11.87 -5.97 13.68
CA THR A 194 13.13 -5.29 13.33
C THR A 194 14.12 -5.37 14.49
N ILE A 195 15.43 -5.46 14.22
CA ILE A 195 16.45 -5.40 15.30
C ILE A 195 16.34 -4.07 16.09
N ILE A 196 15.92 -3.00 15.40
CA ILE A 196 15.66 -1.69 15.99
C ILE A 196 14.18 -1.60 16.35
N ASN A 197 13.79 -2.03 17.54
CA ASN A 197 12.38 -2.05 17.97
C ASN A 197 11.76 -0.67 18.14
N ASN A 198 12.56 0.38 18.32
CA ASN A 198 12.07 1.73 18.53
C ASN A 198 12.96 2.74 17.81
N ILE A 199 12.33 3.63 17.05
CA ILE A 199 12.99 4.74 16.35
C ILE A 199 12.35 6.05 16.76
N ASN A 200 13.10 7.14 16.67
CA ASN A 200 12.56 8.47 16.69
C ASN A 200 12.41 8.96 15.25
N VAL A 201 11.22 9.44 14.93
CA VAL A 201 10.86 9.99 13.62
C VAL A 201 10.59 11.47 13.81
N SER A 202 11.32 12.32 13.09
CA SER A 202 11.18 13.78 13.16
C SER A 202 10.85 14.33 11.78
N LEU A 203 9.71 15.02 11.66
CA LEU A 203 9.29 15.66 10.42
C LEU A 203 9.84 17.09 10.38
N VAL A 204 10.68 17.40 9.39
CA VAL A 204 11.40 18.69 9.25
C VAL A 204 10.51 19.78 8.68
#